data_AF-A0AAV6PEE4-F1
#
_entry.id   AF-A0AAV6PEE4-F1
#
_cell.length_a   1.000
_cell.length_b   1.000
_cell.length_c   1.000
_cell.angle_alpha   90.00
_cell.angle_beta   90.00
_cell.angle_gamma   90.00
#
_symmetry.space_group_name_H-M   'P 1'
#
loop_
_entity.id
_entity.type
_entity.pdbx_description
1 polymer ?
#
loop_
_entity_poly.entity_id
_entity_poly.type
_entity_poly.pdbx_seq_one_letter_code
_entity_poly.pdbx_strand_id
1 'polypeptide(L)'
;NTVSNLIMILPPICGAIQTYRDGLEFRYICSFLGLAAVGVGSWFFHMTLLYEMQLLDELPMIYSTCVFVYCLYECFKQENSISLFPIALLIIFSVSVTVVYLQWKEPVFHQVMYGALVACLVMRSIFIVTWVYPWLRPLCYTSLGIFLLGFLLWNIDNIFCDSLR
;
A
#
# COMPACT_ATOMS: atom_id res chain seq x y z
N ASN A 1 -7.90 -15.10 8.22
CA ASN A 1 -6.78 -14.38 7.58
C ASN A 1 -6.69 -14.66 6.07
N THR A 2 -6.83 -15.89 5.60
CA THR A 2 -6.75 -16.20 4.15
C THR A 2 -7.91 -15.65 3.31
N VAL A 3 -9.15 -16.08 3.56
CA VAL A 3 -10.32 -15.72 2.73
C VAL A 3 -10.68 -14.23 2.83
N SER A 4 -10.35 -13.60 3.96
CA SER A 4 -10.50 -12.15 4.13
C SER A 4 -9.73 -11.34 3.08
N ASN A 5 -8.71 -11.91 2.44
CA ASN A 5 -7.95 -11.21 1.39
C ASN A 5 -8.72 -11.04 0.07
N LEU A 6 -9.87 -11.70 -0.14
CA LEU A 6 -10.70 -11.50 -1.34
C LEU A 6 -11.04 -10.03 -1.60
N ILE A 7 -11.28 -9.25 -0.55
CA ILE A 7 -11.62 -7.81 -0.68
C ILE A 7 -10.44 -6.96 -1.16
N MET A 8 -9.20 -7.45 -1.00
CA MET A 8 -8.00 -6.80 -1.51
C MET A 8 -7.62 -7.31 -2.91
N ILE A 9 -8.27 -8.36 -3.42
CA ILE A 9 -7.98 -8.95 -4.73
C ILE A 9 -9.05 -8.53 -5.75
N LEU A 10 -10.32 -8.85 -5.50
CA LEU A 10 -11.37 -8.71 -6.51
C LEU A 10 -11.72 -7.24 -6.82
N PRO A 11 -12.02 -6.37 -5.83
CA PRO A 11 -12.34 -4.98 -6.11
C PRO A 11 -11.19 -4.22 -6.81
N PRO A 12 -9.90 -4.38 -6.41
CA PRO A 12 -8.81 -3.72 -7.12
C PRO A 12 -8.62 -4.22 -8.55
N ILE A 13 -8.81 -5.52 -8.84
CA ILE A 13 -8.78 -6.02 -10.23
C ILE A 13 -9.89 -5.36 -11.06
N CYS A 14 -11.11 -5.28 -10.52
CA CYS A 14 -12.20 -4.56 -11.18
C CYS A 14 -11.85 -3.08 -11.41
N GLY A 15 -11.24 -2.43 -10.42
CA GLY A 15 -10.75 -1.06 -10.51
C GLY A 15 -9.69 -0.86 -11.60
N ALA A 16 -8.73 -1.79 -11.72
CA ALA A 16 -7.71 -1.76 -12.77
C ALA A 16 -8.33 -1.88 -14.18
N ILE A 17 -9.27 -2.82 -14.36
CA ILE A 17 -9.97 -3.03 -15.63
C ILE A 17 -10.79 -1.78 -16.00
N GLN A 18 -11.51 -1.19 -15.04
CA GLN A 18 -12.30 0.01 -15.27
C GLN A 18 -11.39 1.20 -15.64
N THR A 19 -10.30 1.40 -14.88
CA THR A 19 -9.31 2.46 -15.13
C THR A 19 -8.72 2.36 -16.54
N TYR A 20 -8.42 1.14 -17.00
CA TYR A 20 -7.95 0.89 -18.36
C TYR A 20 -9.02 1.22 -19.42
N ARG A 21 -10.27 0.81 -19.19
CA ARG A 21 -11.39 1.07 -20.11
C ARG A 21 -11.71 2.55 -20.25
N ASP A 22 -11.55 3.31 -19.17
CA ASP A 22 -11.79 4.74 -19.12
C ASP A 22 -10.62 5.56 -19.72
N GLY A 23 -9.54 4.90 -20.15
CA GLY A 23 -8.39 5.57 -20.78
C GLY A 23 -7.57 6.42 -19.80
N LEU A 24 -7.63 6.12 -18.50
CA LEU A 24 -6.90 6.84 -17.47
C LEU A 24 -5.40 6.50 -17.49
N GLU A 25 -4.61 7.36 -16.84
CA GLU A 25 -3.16 7.21 -16.81
C GLU A 25 -2.70 5.87 -16.20
N PHE A 26 -1.68 5.27 -16.82
CA PHE A 26 -1.17 3.95 -16.46
C PHE A 26 -0.77 3.81 -14.97
N ARG A 27 -0.31 4.91 -14.34
CA ARG A 27 0.03 4.94 -12.91
C ARG A 27 -1.12 4.52 -11.99
N TYR A 28 -2.37 4.84 -12.36
CA TYR A 28 -3.56 4.45 -11.60
C TYR A 28 -3.96 2.98 -11.85
N ILE A 29 -3.62 2.42 -13.00
CA ILE A 29 -3.77 0.97 -13.23
C ILE A 29 -2.79 0.22 -12.33
N CYS A 30 -1.53 0.67 -12.28
CA CYS A 30 -0.50 0.10 -11.42
C CYS A 30 -0.86 0.17 -9.93
N SER A 31 -1.53 1.24 -9.48
CA SER A 31 -1.95 1.34 -8.07
C SER A 31 -2.96 0.25 -7.70
N PHE A 32 -3.98 0.03 -8.54
CA PHE A 32 -4.95 -1.03 -8.33
C PHE A 32 -4.33 -2.43 -8.40
N LEU A 33 -3.46 -2.68 -9.39
CA LEU A 33 -2.77 -3.97 -9.50
C LEU A 33 -1.79 -4.22 -8.34
N GLY A 34 -1.16 -3.17 -7.81
CA GLY A 34 -0.32 -3.26 -6.62
C GLY A 34 -1.11 -3.73 -5.41
N LEU A 35 -2.29 -3.14 -5.16
CA LEU A 35 -3.16 -3.58 -4.08
C LEU A 35 -3.63 -5.03 -4.26
N ALA A 36 -3.96 -5.44 -5.49
CA ALA A 36 -4.29 -6.83 -5.80
C ALA A 36 -3.11 -7.78 -5.50
N ALA A 37 -1.88 -7.38 -5.84
CA ALA A 37 -0.68 -8.17 -5.57
C ALA A 37 -0.45 -8.36 -4.06
N VAL A 38 -0.68 -7.31 -3.24
CA VAL A 38 -0.66 -7.43 -1.77
C VAL A 38 -1.70 -8.46 -1.30
N GLY A 39 -2.94 -8.37 -1.81
CA GLY A 39 -3.99 -9.33 -1.45
C GLY A 39 -3.65 -10.78 -1.81
N VAL A 40 -3.07 -11.00 -2.99
CA VAL A 40 -2.62 -12.34 -3.44
C VAL A 40 -1.47 -12.86 -2.58
N GLY A 41 -0.48 -12.02 -2.28
CA GLY A 41 0.63 -12.36 -1.40
C GLY A 41 0.15 -12.77 0.00
N SER A 42 -0.69 -11.94 0.60
CA SER A 42 -1.31 -12.20 1.90
C SER A 42 -2.13 -13.48 1.92
N TRP A 43 -2.84 -13.78 0.82
CA TRP A 43 -3.55 -15.05 0.70
C TRP A 43 -2.60 -16.23 0.80
N PHE A 44 -1.53 -16.23 0.01
CA PHE A 44 -0.59 -17.34 0.00
C PHE A 44 0.14 -17.46 1.33
N PHE A 45 0.55 -16.34 1.95
CA PHE A 45 1.17 -16.37 3.26
C PHE A 45 0.24 -16.97 4.31
N HIS A 46 -0.99 -16.48 4.47
CA HIS A 46 -1.89 -17.01 5.49
C HIS A 46 -2.41 -18.42 5.21
N MET A 47 -2.34 -18.89 3.96
CA MET A 47 -2.64 -20.27 3.62
C MET A 47 -1.50 -21.24 3.94
N THR A 48 -0.24 -20.79 3.85
CA THR A 48 0.93 -21.68 3.87
C THR A 48 1.85 -21.47 5.07
N LEU A 49 1.91 -20.25 5.60
CA LEU A 49 2.83 -19.79 6.65
C LEU A 49 4.31 -20.01 6.31
N LEU A 50 4.64 -20.05 5.02
CA LEU A 50 6.02 -20.16 4.55
C LEU A 50 6.68 -18.79 4.49
N TYR A 51 7.97 -18.72 4.84
CA TYR A 51 8.76 -17.48 4.80
C TYR A 51 8.80 -16.87 3.40
N GLU A 52 8.90 -17.71 2.36
CA GLU A 52 8.89 -17.27 0.96
C GLU A 52 7.57 -16.57 0.61
N MET A 53 6.45 -17.06 1.15
CA MET A 53 5.14 -16.45 0.95
C MET A 53 4.94 -15.22 1.84
N GLN A 54 5.59 -15.15 3.01
CA GLN A 54 5.63 -13.94 3.82
C GLN A 54 6.30 -12.79 3.07
N LEU A 55 7.40 -13.06 2.38
CA LEU A 55 8.04 -12.06 1.52
C LEU A 55 7.11 -11.60 0.38
N LEU A 56 6.31 -12.52 -0.16
CA LEU A 56 5.31 -12.21 -1.19
C LEU A 56 4.14 -11.38 -0.65
N ASP A 57 3.87 -11.41 0.66
CA ASP A 57 2.87 -10.55 1.31
C ASP A 57 3.47 -9.16 1.59
N GLU A 58 4.58 -9.13 2.32
CA GLU A 58 5.13 -7.92 2.93
C GLU A 58 5.85 -6.99 1.92
N LEU A 59 6.63 -7.54 0.97
CA LEU A 59 7.38 -6.71 0.03
C LEU A 59 6.46 -5.95 -0.96
N PRO A 60 5.41 -6.56 -1.52
CA PRO A 60 4.44 -5.81 -2.32
C PRO A 60 3.75 -4.67 -1.60
N MET A 61 3.64 -4.70 -0.26
CA MET A 61 3.09 -3.56 0.50
C MET A 61 3.96 -2.31 0.33
N ILE A 62 5.29 -2.46 0.39
CA ILE A 62 6.25 -1.37 0.16
C ILE A 62 6.14 -0.87 -1.28
N TYR A 63 6.17 -1.77 -2.26
CA TYR A 63 6.17 -1.41 -3.68
C TYR A 63 4.88 -0.70 -4.08
N SER A 64 3.73 -1.21 -3.65
CA SER A 64 2.42 -0.62 -3.94
C SER A 64 2.27 0.75 -3.29
N THR A 65 2.76 0.90 -2.06
CA THR A 65 2.72 2.20 -1.38
C THR A 65 3.64 3.23 -2.03
N CYS A 66 4.80 2.82 -2.56
CA CYS A 66 5.61 3.68 -3.41
C CYS A 66 4.83 4.17 -4.64
N VAL A 67 4.08 3.29 -5.32
CA VAL A 67 3.21 3.68 -6.44
C VAL A 67 2.13 4.68 -5.99
N PHE A 68 1.51 4.47 -4.82
CA PHE A 68 0.53 5.41 -4.27
C PHE A 68 1.13 6.78 -3.97
N VAL A 69 2.32 6.81 -3.35
CA VAL A 69 3.07 8.04 -3.09
C VAL A 69 3.37 8.76 -4.40
N TYR A 70 3.85 8.05 -5.43
CA TYR A 70 4.07 8.64 -6.75
C TYR A 70 2.80 9.26 -7.32
N CYS A 71 1.67 8.54 -7.28
CA CYS A 71 0.38 9.04 -7.77
C CYS A 71 -0.06 10.32 -7.04
N LEU A 72 0.05 10.37 -5.71
CA LEU A 72 -0.37 11.55 -4.92
C LEU A 72 0.56 12.76 -5.06
N TYR A 73 1.86 12.55 -5.21
CA TYR A 73 2.79 13.66 -5.37
C TYR A 73 2.74 14.25 -6.78
N GLU A 74 2.43 13.43 -7.79
CA GLU A 74 2.38 13.83 -9.19
C GLU A 74 0.95 14.11 -9.70
N CYS A 75 -0.07 14.12 -8.83
CA CYS A 75 -1.47 14.31 -9.21
C CYS A 75 -1.79 15.70 -9.79
N PHE A 76 -0.95 16.71 -9.52
CA PHE A 76 -1.11 18.07 -10.04
C PHE A 76 -0.25 18.38 -11.27
N LYS A 77 0.54 17.42 -11.75
CA LYS A 77 1.33 17.61 -12.97
C LYS A 77 0.48 17.38 -14.22
N GLN A 78 0.98 17.89 -15.34
CA GLN A 78 0.38 17.67 -16.65
C GLN A 78 0.21 16.17 -16.90
N GLU A 79 -0.95 15.80 -17.46
CA GLU A 79 -1.25 14.44 -17.86
C GLU A 79 -0.12 13.85 -18.72
N ASN A 80 0.25 12.59 -18.43
CA ASN A 80 1.33 11.87 -19.11
C ASN A 80 2.73 12.48 -18.99
N SER A 81 2.94 13.48 -18.12
CA SER A 81 4.28 13.93 -17.77
C SER A 81 4.93 12.94 -16.80
N ILE A 82 6.08 12.38 -17.19
CA ILE A 82 6.83 11.42 -16.38
C ILE A 82 7.96 12.15 -15.69
N SER A 83 7.95 12.16 -14.36
CA SER A 83 9.03 12.71 -13.56
C SER A 83 9.97 11.62 -13.11
N LEU A 84 11.16 11.58 -13.73
CA LEU A 84 12.17 10.57 -13.42
C LEU A 84 12.71 10.65 -11.99
N PHE A 85 12.75 11.86 -11.40
CA PHE A 85 13.27 12.06 -10.06
C PHE A 85 12.52 11.29 -8.97
N PRO A 86 11.19 11.45 -8.76
CA PRO A 86 10.47 10.68 -7.75
C PRO A 86 10.43 9.19 -8.07
N ILE A 87 10.41 8.79 -9.35
CA ILE A 87 10.49 7.38 -9.74
C ILE A 87 11.82 6.78 -9.27
N ALA A 88 12.95 7.42 -9.60
CA ALA A 88 14.27 6.94 -9.20
C ALA A 88 14.40 6.89 -7.68
N LEU A 89 13.93 7.91 -6.97
CA LEU A 89 13.95 7.97 -5.51
C LEU A 89 13.17 6.79 -4.88
N LEU A 90 11.95 6.54 -5.36
CA LEU A 90 11.09 5.48 -4.81
C LEU A 90 11.60 4.08 -5.14
N ILE A 91 12.24 3.88 -6.31
CA ILE A 91 12.90 2.62 -6.67
C ILE A 91 14.12 2.38 -5.78
N ILE A 92 14.96 3.39 -5.58
CA ILE A 92 16.14 3.28 -4.70
C ILE A 92 15.68 2.94 -3.27
N PHE A 93 14.63 3.61 -2.79
CA PHE A 93 14.04 3.31 -1.48
C PHE A 93 13.50 1.88 -1.40
N SER A 94 12.69 1.43 -2.36
CA SER A 94 12.10 0.09 -2.28
C SER A 94 13.14 -1.01 -2.37
N VAL A 95 14.13 -0.87 -3.25
CA VAL A 95 15.24 -1.83 -3.38
C VAL A 95 16.09 -1.87 -2.12
N SER A 96 16.40 -0.72 -1.51
CA SER A 96 17.19 -0.69 -0.28
C SER A 96 16.46 -1.35 0.89
N VAL A 97 15.16 -1.09 1.05
CA VAL A 97 14.32 -1.76 2.05
C VAL A 97 14.32 -3.27 1.83
N THR A 98 14.12 -3.72 0.58
CA THR A 98 14.12 -5.15 0.26
C THR A 98 15.45 -5.83 0.58
N VAL A 99 16.58 -5.22 0.18
CA VAL A 99 17.91 -5.79 0.44
C VAL A 99 18.17 -5.92 1.94
N VAL A 100 17.91 -4.86 2.71
CA VAL A 100 18.10 -4.88 4.17
C VAL A 100 17.16 -5.89 4.81
N TYR A 101 15.90 -5.97 4.36
CA TYR A 101 14.92 -6.87 4.94
C TYR A 101 15.27 -8.35 4.69
N LEU A 102 15.77 -8.70 3.50
CA LEU A 102 16.21 -10.06 3.21
C LEU A 102 17.45 -10.49 4.01
N GLN A 103 18.30 -9.54 4.41
CA GLN A 103 19.49 -9.81 5.20
C GLN A 103 19.20 -9.90 6.71
N TRP A 104 18.41 -8.95 7.23
CA TRP A 104 18.15 -8.86 8.68
C TRP A 104 16.95 -9.71 9.11
N LYS A 105 15.92 -9.86 8.25
CA LYS A 105 14.71 -10.64 8.52
C LYS A 105 13.94 -10.22 9.79
N GLU A 106 14.12 -8.98 10.22
CA GLU A 106 13.47 -8.43 11.40
C GLU A 106 12.13 -7.78 10.99
N PRO A 107 10.97 -8.34 11.38
CA PRO A 107 9.66 -7.84 10.92
C PRO A 107 9.38 -6.41 11.37
N VAL A 108 9.94 -5.97 12.51
CA VAL A 108 9.81 -4.59 13.00
C VAL A 108 10.44 -3.59 12.02
N PHE A 109 11.54 -3.96 11.35
CA PHE A 109 12.15 -3.09 10.34
C PHE A 109 11.18 -2.80 9.18
N HIS A 110 10.53 -3.85 8.66
CA HIS A 110 9.51 -3.69 7.61
C HIS A 110 8.37 -2.79 8.07
N GLN A 111 7.83 -3.03 9.27
CA GLN A 111 6.72 -2.26 9.83
C GLN A 111 7.05 -0.76 9.92
N VAL A 112 8.27 -0.42 10.36
CA VAL A 112 8.73 0.97 10.46
C VAL A 112 8.87 1.61 9.07
N MET A 113 9.47 0.91 8.10
CA MET A 113 9.62 1.43 6.74
C MET A 113 8.27 1.61 6.03
N TYR A 114 7.36 0.64 6.19
CA TYR A 114 6.00 0.72 5.67
C TYR A 114 5.22 1.87 6.34
N GLY A 115 5.31 2.00 7.67
CA GLY A 115 4.70 3.08 8.42
C GLY A 115 5.19 4.47 7.98
N ALA A 116 6.47 4.62 7.67
CA ALA A 116 7.02 5.86 7.14
C ALA A 116 6.44 6.23 5.76
N LEU A 117 6.29 5.25 4.86
CA LEU A 117 5.63 5.46 3.56
C LEU A 117 4.16 5.85 3.73
N VAL A 118 3.42 5.16 4.60
CA VAL A 118 2.02 5.49 4.91
C VAL A 118 1.91 6.89 5.51
N ALA A 119 2.81 7.29 6.41
CA ALA A 119 2.84 8.63 6.96
C ALA A 119 3.02 9.69 5.86
N CYS A 120 3.94 9.46 4.92
CA CYS A 120 4.14 10.33 3.75
C CYS A 120 2.84 10.46 2.91
N LEU A 121 2.19 9.32 2.64
CA LEU A 121 0.92 9.27 1.92
C LEU A 121 -0.20 10.06 2.63
N VAL A 122 -0.34 9.86 3.95
CA VAL A 122 -1.36 10.52 4.77
C VAL A 122 -1.10 12.02 4.86
N MET A 123 0.14 12.46 5.11
CA MET A 123 0.49 13.88 5.13
C MET A 123 0.13 14.57 3.82
N ARG A 124 0.46 13.94 2.67
CA ARG A 124 0.11 14.49 1.36
C ARG A 124 -1.41 14.53 1.14
N SER A 125 -2.12 13.48 1.56
CA SER A 125 -3.58 13.42 1.45
C SER A 125 -4.26 14.52 2.28
N ILE A 126 -3.81 14.73 3.52
CA ILE A 126 -4.30 15.81 4.40
C ILE A 126 -4.04 17.18 3.77
N PHE A 127 -2.85 17.40 3.20
CA PHE A 127 -2.55 18.65 2.49
C PHE A 127 -3.55 18.91 1.36
N ILE A 128 -3.83 17.91 0.51
CA ILE A 128 -4.75 18.03 -0.63
C ILE A 128 -6.16 18.38 -0.14
N VAL A 129 -6.71 17.66 0.84
CA VAL A 129 -8.09 17.89 1.31
C VAL A 129 -8.25 19.13 2.20
N THR A 130 -7.16 19.65 2.75
CA THR A 130 -7.19 20.88 3.56
C THR A 130 -7.11 22.11 2.66
N TRP A 131 -6.20 22.11 1.69
CA TRP A 131 -5.80 23.31 0.95
C TRP A 131 -6.22 23.35 -0.51
N VAL A 132 -6.48 22.21 -1.15
CA VAL A 132 -6.72 22.14 -2.61
C VAL A 132 -8.17 21.73 -2.91
N TYR A 133 -8.59 20.55 -2.42
CA TYR A 133 -9.89 19.96 -2.73
C TYR A 133 -10.68 19.56 -1.46
N PRO A 134 -11.30 20.53 -0.77
CA PRO A 134 -12.03 20.27 0.48
C PRO A 134 -13.20 19.28 0.38
N TRP A 135 -13.78 19.12 -0.81
CA TRP A 135 -14.88 18.16 -1.03
C TRP A 135 -14.44 16.69 -0.89
N LEU A 136 -13.12 16.40 -0.95
CA LEU A 136 -12.58 15.06 -0.75
C LEU A 136 -12.41 14.69 0.75
N ARG A 137 -12.69 15.62 1.68
CA ARG A 137 -12.55 15.37 3.13
C ARG A 137 -13.31 14.13 3.62
N PRO A 138 -14.59 13.89 3.28
CA PRO A 138 -15.30 12.72 3.75
C PRO A 138 -14.62 11.42 3.32
N LEU A 139 -14.17 11.34 2.06
CA LEU A 139 -13.47 10.18 1.53
C LEU A 139 -12.12 9.96 2.21
N CYS A 140 -11.32 11.02 2.35
CA CYS A 140 -9.99 10.95 2.98
C CYS A 140 -10.08 10.53 4.45
N TYR A 141 -10.96 11.15 5.23
CA TYR A 141 -11.07 10.83 6.67
C TYR A 141 -11.76 9.49 6.92
N THR A 142 -12.68 9.05 6.05
CA THR A 142 -13.25 7.69 6.13
C THR A 142 -12.18 6.65 5.84
N SER A 143 -11.38 6.86 4.78
CA SER A 143 -10.24 5.97 4.45
C SER A 143 -9.24 5.89 5.60
N LEU A 144 -8.82 7.03 6.14
CA LEU A 144 -7.89 7.08 7.29
C LEU A 144 -8.49 6.41 8.54
N GLY A 145 -9.77 6.65 8.83
CA GLY A 145 -10.46 6.07 9.97
C GLY A 145 -10.53 4.54 9.90
N ILE A 146 -10.91 3.99 8.74
CA ILE A 146 -10.95 2.53 8.53
C ILE A 146 -9.56 1.92 8.59
N PHE A 147 -8.55 2.58 8.01
CA PHE A 147 -7.16 2.12 8.07
C PHE A 147 -6.64 2.05 9.52
N LEU A 148 -6.85 3.11 10.31
CA LEU A 148 -6.46 3.15 11.72
C LEU A 148 -7.23 2.13 12.57
N LEU A 149 -8.51 1.92 12.28
CA LEU A 149 -9.29 0.86 12.93
C LEU A 149 -8.70 -0.53 12.63
N GLY A 150 -8.33 -0.80 11.38
CA GLY A 150 -7.63 -2.03 11.00
C GLY A 150 -6.31 -2.21 11.75
N PHE A 151 -5.51 -1.15 11.86
CA PHE A 151 -4.25 -1.16 12.62
C PHE A 151 -4.48 -1.38 14.13
N LEU A 152 -5.54 -0.81 14.70
CA LEU A 152 -5.93 -1.06 16.09
C LEU A 152 -6.30 -2.53 16.31
N LEU A 153 -7.13 -3.10 15.43
CA LEU A 153 -7.51 -4.51 15.50
C LEU A 153 -6.30 -5.45 15.38
N TRP A 154 -5.34 -5.11 14.52
CA TRP A 154 -4.08 -5.84 14.39
C TRP A 154 -3.27 -5.82 15.70
N ASN A 155 -3.17 -4.69 16.40
CA ASN A 155 -2.50 -4.63 17.70
C ASN A 155 -3.25 -5.42 18.78
N ILE A 156 -4.59 -5.39 18.75
CA ILE A 156 -5.41 -6.17 19.69
C ILE A 156 -5.11 -7.67 19.53
N ASP A 157 -5.07 -8.15 18.29
CA ASP A 157 -4.77 -9.56 17.99
C ASP A 157 -3.36 -9.96 18.48
N ASN A 158 -2.35 -9.12 18.25
CA ASN A 158 -0.97 -9.40 18.67
C ASN A 158 -0.74 -9.35 20.20
N ILE A 159 -1.44 -8.46 20.91
CA ILE A 159 -1.19 -8.22 22.34
C ILE A 159 -2.09 -9.07 23.24
N PHE A 160 -3.35 -9.26 22.87
CA PHE A 160 -4.37 -9.88 23.72
C PHE A 160 -4.76 -11.30 23.30
N CYS A 161 -4.19 -11.86 22.23
CA CYS A 161 -4.44 -13.25 21.86
C CYS A 161 -3.33 -14.18 22.38
N ASP A 162 -3.57 -14.81 23.54
CA ASP A 162 -2.62 -15.76 24.14
C ASP A 162 -2.61 -17.14 23.46
N SER A 163 -3.65 -17.48 22.70
CA SER A 163 -3.84 -18.82 22.10
C SER A 163 -3.11 -19.03 20.76
N LEU A 164 -2.50 -17.98 20.20
CA LEU A 164 -1.84 -17.98 18.90
C LEU A 164 -0.32 -17.75 18.98
N ARG A 165 0.23 -17.67 20.20
CA ARG A 165 1.64 -17.31 20.46
C ARG A 165 2.55 -18.52 20.68
#